data_AF-A0A093V7H3-F1
#
_entry.id   AF-A0A093V7H3-F1
#
_cell.length_a   1.000
_cell.length_b   1.000
_cell.length_c   1.000
_cell.angle_alpha   90.00
_cell.angle_beta   90.00
_cell.angle_gamma   90.00
#
_symmetry.space_group_name_H-M   'P 1'
#
loop_
_entity.id
_entity.type
_entity.pdbx_description
1 polymer ?
#
loop_
_entity_poly.entity_id
_entity_poly.type
_entity_poly.pdbx_seq_one_letter_code
_entity_poly.pdbx_strand_id
1 'polypeptide(L)'
;MRAHKRGWAFPNKQNKRFPFLSSPFPKLIHLLCPKHNQLSATTTSDLSPTSNQSSFSPSLLLFPSTIFDTLSLELYLRTHTLLLQSCFSSVRVTIQNKSITMGHEDAVYLAKLAEQAERYEEMVENMKVVASSDQELSVEERNLLSVAYKNVIGARRASWRIVTSIEQKEESKGNESQVTLIKEYRQKIETELAKICEDILEVLDKHLIPSAQTGESKVFYHKMKGDYHRYLAEFAIGDRRKASADASLEAYKAATEVAQTDLAPTHPIRLGLALNFSVFYYEILNSPDQACHLAKLAFDDAIAELDTLSEESYKDSTLIMQLLRDNLTLWTSSEAETAAEPAAAEKKEEAPVPSTEAPAAE
;
A
#
# COMPACT_ATOMS: atom_id res chain seq x y z
N MET A 1 29.51 32.56 -26.46
CA MET A 1 29.67 31.69 -25.26
C MET A 1 28.98 30.36 -25.55
N ARG A 2 29.57 29.21 -25.14
CA ARG A 2 29.08 27.88 -25.54
C ARG A 2 27.97 27.38 -24.60
N ALA A 3 26.83 26.98 -25.16
CA ALA A 3 25.77 26.29 -24.43
C ALA A 3 26.10 24.80 -24.28
N HIS A 4 26.19 24.29 -23.04
CA HIS A 4 26.36 22.87 -22.78
C HIS A 4 24.99 22.16 -22.72
N LYS A 5 24.47 21.76 -23.88
CA LYS A 5 23.51 20.65 -23.93
C LYS A 5 24.25 19.36 -23.56
N ARG A 6 23.94 18.77 -22.40
CA ARG A 6 24.29 17.37 -22.09
C ARG A 6 23.02 16.53 -22.20
N GLY A 7 22.86 15.88 -23.36
CA GLY A 7 21.85 14.83 -23.51
C GLY A 7 22.26 13.60 -22.71
N TRP A 8 21.34 13.03 -21.96
CA TRP A 8 21.55 11.77 -21.24
C TRP A 8 21.00 10.62 -22.09
N ALA A 9 21.87 9.69 -22.47
CA ALA A 9 21.52 8.57 -23.33
C ALA A 9 21.01 7.38 -22.50
N PHE A 10 19.94 6.73 -22.98
CA PHE A 10 19.35 5.55 -22.34
C PHE A 10 20.14 4.26 -22.65
N PRO A 11 20.52 3.45 -21.66
CA PRO A 11 21.07 2.11 -21.90
C PRO A 11 19.93 1.12 -22.17
N ASN A 12 19.90 0.55 -23.38
CA ASN A 12 18.95 -0.49 -23.78
C ASN A 12 19.29 -1.84 -23.10
N LYS A 13 18.33 -2.48 -22.42
CA LYS A 13 18.40 -3.89 -22.02
C LYS A 13 17.05 -4.58 -22.17
N GLN A 14 17.04 -5.60 -23.02
CA GLN A 14 15.85 -6.38 -23.36
C GLN A 14 15.40 -7.34 -22.24
N ASN A 15 14.11 -7.70 -22.33
CA ASN A 15 13.54 -9.01 -22.00
C ASN A 15 13.39 -9.38 -20.51
N LYS A 16 12.32 -8.90 -19.87
CA LYS A 16 11.59 -9.62 -18.82
C LYS A 16 10.08 -9.46 -19.00
N ARG A 17 9.34 -10.57 -19.02
CA ARG A 17 7.87 -10.62 -19.15
C ARG A 17 7.18 -9.84 -18.02
N PHE A 18 6.11 -9.13 -18.37
CA PHE A 18 5.27 -8.32 -17.49
C PHE A 18 4.79 -9.04 -16.22
N PRO A 19 5.05 -8.46 -15.03
CA PRO A 19 4.05 -8.30 -13.99
C PRO A 19 3.44 -6.89 -14.08
N PHE A 20 2.13 -6.76 -13.90
CA PHE A 20 1.50 -5.44 -13.74
C PHE A 20 2.16 -4.71 -12.56
N LEU A 21 2.86 -3.62 -12.86
CA LEU A 21 3.68 -2.93 -11.88
C LEU A 21 2.81 -2.14 -10.91
N SER A 22 2.85 -2.61 -9.66
CA SER A 22 2.59 -1.84 -8.45
C SER A 22 2.90 -0.35 -8.60
N SER A 23 1.92 0.49 -8.26
CA SER A 23 2.24 1.86 -7.86
C SER A 23 3.32 1.86 -6.76
N PRO A 24 4.35 2.73 -6.82
CA PRO A 24 5.57 2.66 -6.01
C PRO A 24 5.40 3.08 -4.52
N PHE A 25 4.25 2.78 -3.93
CA PHE A 25 3.84 3.22 -2.59
C PHE A 25 4.67 2.76 -1.38
N PRO A 26 5.51 1.70 -1.37
CA PRO A 26 6.34 1.38 -0.20
C PRO A 26 7.27 2.54 0.18
N LYS A 27 7.83 3.26 -0.81
CA LYS A 27 8.72 4.40 -0.58
C LYS A 27 8.02 5.66 -0.06
N LEU A 28 6.70 5.77 -0.23
CA LEU A 28 5.94 6.97 0.13
C LEU A 28 5.51 7.02 1.61
N ILE A 29 5.60 5.92 2.39
CA ILE A 29 5.36 5.93 3.85
C ILE A 29 6.33 6.91 4.54
N HIS A 30 7.61 6.84 4.17
CA HIS A 30 8.69 7.55 4.85
C HIS A 30 8.75 9.06 4.58
N LEU A 31 7.85 9.59 3.74
CA LEU A 31 8.09 10.80 2.96
C LEU A 31 6.96 11.83 2.99
N LEU A 32 5.77 11.43 3.44
CA LEU A 32 4.70 12.36 3.81
C LEU A 32 4.71 12.64 5.33
N CYS A 33 5.68 12.06 6.05
CA CYS A 33 5.86 12.23 7.49
C CYS A 33 7.36 12.49 7.79
N PRO A 34 7.77 13.75 7.99
CA PRO A 34 9.16 14.08 8.31
C PRO A 34 9.61 13.41 9.60
N LYS A 35 10.78 12.75 9.58
CA LYS A 35 11.40 12.19 10.79
C LYS A 35 12.36 13.19 11.42
N HIS A 36 12.01 13.72 12.59
CA HIS A 36 12.99 14.41 13.41
C HIS A 36 13.89 13.40 14.18
N ASN A 37 15.19 13.57 13.97
CA ASN A 37 16.34 12.94 14.65
C ASN A 37 16.25 12.94 16.19
N GLN A 38 17.01 12.17 16.99
CA GLN A 38 17.87 10.98 16.81
C GLN A 38 18.28 10.51 18.23
N LEU A 39 18.61 9.24 18.45
CA LEU A 39 19.52 8.86 19.54
C LEU A 39 20.40 7.67 19.12
N SER A 40 21.62 7.99 18.70
CA SER A 40 22.68 7.03 18.44
C SER A 40 23.41 6.67 19.75
N ALA A 41 23.62 5.37 19.99
CA ALA A 41 24.68 4.90 20.89
C ALA A 41 25.51 3.85 20.14
N THR A 42 26.84 3.99 20.25
CA THR A 42 27.82 3.32 19.39
C THR A 42 28.14 1.88 19.78
N THR A 43 28.26 1.05 18.75
CA THR A 43 29.21 -0.06 18.54
C THR A 43 30.13 -0.47 19.71
N THR A 44 30.05 -1.75 20.09
CA THR A 44 31.23 -2.60 20.33
C THR A 44 31.00 -3.98 19.71
N SER A 45 32.07 -4.59 19.21
CA SER A 45 32.05 -5.81 18.40
C SER A 45 32.29 -7.10 19.21
N ASP A 46 32.15 -8.22 18.48
CA ASP A 46 32.71 -9.54 18.77
C ASP A 46 32.13 -10.36 19.94
N LEU A 47 31.65 -11.57 19.61
CA LEU A 47 31.86 -12.77 20.42
C LEU A 47 31.43 -14.06 19.68
N SER A 48 32.40 -14.90 19.34
CA SER A 48 32.28 -16.37 19.21
C SER A 48 33.70 -16.97 19.05
N PRO A 49 33.96 -18.27 19.29
CA PRO A 49 33.15 -19.32 19.94
C PRO A 49 33.95 -20.11 21.03
N THR A 50 33.44 -21.30 21.42
CA THR A 50 34.14 -22.47 22.02
C THR A 50 34.22 -22.67 23.56
N SER A 51 33.29 -23.51 24.04
CA SER A 51 33.50 -24.80 24.74
C SER A 51 34.45 -24.97 25.96
N ASN A 52 33.85 -25.58 27.00
CA ASN A 52 34.37 -26.73 27.80
C ASN A 52 35.42 -26.54 28.92
N GLN A 53 35.01 -26.76 30.19
CA GLN A 53 35.40 -27.91 31.05
C GLN A 53 35.26 -27.65 32.57
N SER A 54 34.64 -28.60 33.29
CA SER A 54 35.06 -29.17 34.59
C SER A 54 33.94 -30.12 35.09
N SER A 55 34.03 -31.43 34.86
CA SER A 55 34.80 -32.41 35.64
C SER A 55 34.21 -32.72 37.02
N PHE A 56 33.50 -33.85 37.15
CA PHE A 56 33.68 -34.80 38.25
C PHE A 56 33.17 -36.20 37.85
N SER A 57 33.94 -37.21 38.23
CA SER A 57 33.66 -38.65 38.18
C SER A 57 34.34 -39.24 39.44
N PRO A 58 33.89 -40.36 40.05
CA PRO A 58 33.98 -41.65 39.36
C PRO A 58 32.93 -42.74 39.70
N SER A 59 32.86 -43.71 38.78
CA SER A 59 32.66 -45.17 39.01
C SER A 59 31.30 -45.77 39.44
N LEU A 60 30.89 -46.71 38.58
CA LEU A 60 29.84 -47.73 38.68
C LEU A 60 29.75 -48.49 40.01
N LEU A 61 28.52 -48.87 40.39
CA LEU A 61 28.18 -50.22 40.85
C LEU A 61 26.80 -50.66 40.28
N LEU A 62 26.52 -51.97 40.32
CA LEU A 62 25.51 -52.64 39.48
C LEU A 62 24.07 -52.67 40.05
N PHE A 63 23.11 -52.84 39.12
CA PHE A 63 21.76 -53.45 39.19
C PHE A 63 21.45 -54.35 40.41
N PRO A 64 20.18 -54.39 40.91
CA PRO A 64 19.06 -54.93 40.12
C PRO A 64 17.66 -54.30 40.28
N SER A 65 16.77 -54.77 39.40
CA SER A 65 15.32 -54.53 39.33
C SER A 65 14.53 -54.82 40.61
N THR A 66 13.53 -53.98 40.94
CA THR A 66 12.08 -54.31 40.89
C THR A 66 11.19 -53.15 41.34
N ILE A 67 10.09 -52.94 40.60
CA ILE A 67 8.76 -52.44 41.01
C ILE A 67 8.69 -51.61 42.32
N PHE A 68 8.85 -50.29 42.18
CA PHE A 68 8.28 -49.22 43.04
C PHE A 68 8.58 -47.87 42.34
N ASP A 69 7.71 -46.86 42.29
CA ASP A 69 6.27 -46.80 42.56
C ASP A 69 5.61 -45.83 41.56
N THR A 70 4.35 -46.07 41.19
CA THR A 70 3.55 -45.21 40.29
C THR A 70 2.59 -44.26 41.03
N LEU A 71 2.27 -44.52 42.31
CA LEU A 71 1.39 -43.67 43.12
C LEU A 71 2.07 -42.33 43.53
N SER A 72 3.37 -42.35 43.76
CA SER A 72 4.14 -41.16 44.16
C SER A 72 4.21 -40.09 43.06
N LEU A 73 4.28 -40.49 41.78
CA LEU A 73 4.33 -39.56 40.65
C LEU A 73 2.98 -38.86 40.41
N GLU A 74 1.86 -39.58 40.49
CA GLU A 74 0.52 -38.96 40.35
C GLU A 74 0.23 -37.96 41.48
N LEU A 75 0.64 -38.28 42.72
CA LEU A 75 0.46 -37.39 43.86
C LEU A 75 1.32 -36.11 43.73
N TYR A 76 2.54 -36.25 43.18
CA TYR A 76 3.43 -35.12 42.88
C TYR A 76 2.85 -34.22 41.77
N LEU A 77 2.34 -34.78 40.66
CA LEU A 77 1.70 -33.99 39.61
C LEU A 77 0.39 -33.31 40.09
N ARG A 78 -0.44 -33.99 40.88
CA ARG A 78 -1.67 -33.40 41.43
C ARG A 78 -1.39 -32.23 42.38
N THR A 79 -0.41 -32.37 43.26
CA THR A 79 -0.04 -31.28 44.19
C THR A 79 0.55 -30.07 43.47
N HIS A 80 1.39 -30.27 42.44
CA HIS A 80 1.87 -29.17 41.60
C HIS A 80 0.76 -28.48 40.80
N THR A 81 -0.23 -29.24 40.30
CA THR A 81 -1.36 -28.68 39.55
C THR A 81 -2.29 -27.86 40.44
N LEU A 82 -2.52 -28.30 41.69
CA LEU A 82 -3.31 -27.56 42.68
C LEU A 82 -2.61 -26.27 43.16
N LEU A 83 -1.29 -26.30 43.31
CA LEU A 83 -0.48 -25.09 43.59
C LEU A 83 -0.51 -24.09 42.42
N LEU A 84 -0.44 -24.58 41.18
CA LEU A 84 -0.65 -23.73 40.01
C LEU A 84 -2.07 -23.15 39.98
N GLN A 85 -3.11 -23.94 40.26
CA GLN A 85 -4.50 -23.44 40.30
C GLN A 85 -4.75 -22.43 41.43
N SER A 86 -4.13 -22.58 42.61
CA SER A 86 -4.26 -21.58 43.68
C SER A 86 -3.50 -20.29 43.35
N CYS A 87 -2.30 -20.40 42.75
CA CYS A 87 -1.58 -19.25 42.20
C CYS A 87 -2.38 -18.55 41.09
N PHE A 88 -2.98 -19.27 40.14
CA PHE A 88 -3.85 -18.69 39.11
C PHE A 88 -5.14 -18.08 39.68
N SER A 89 -5.64 -18.56 40.82
CA SER A 89 -6.78 -17.98 41.51
C SER A 89 -6.44 -16.69 42.26
N SER A 90 -5.19 -16.56 42.74
CA SER A 90 -4.66 -15.35 43.39
C SER A 90 -4.15 -14.32 42.38
N VAL A 91 -3.58 -14.78 41.26
CA VAL A 91 -3.27 -14.00 40.05
C VAL A 91 -4.52 -13.83 39.16
N ARG A 92 -5.71 -14.12 39.70
CA ARG A 92 -6.94 -13.44 39.30
C ARG A 92 -6.90 -12.01 39.84
N VAL A 93 -5.88 -11.27 39.37
CA VAL A 93 -5.77 -9.82 39.50
C VAL A 93 -7.15 -9.26 39.16
N THR A 94 -7.59 -8.35 40.01
CA THR A 94 -8.79 -7.55 39.81
C THR A 94 -8.59 -6.66 38.59
N ILE A 95 -8.66 -7.25 37.40
CA ILE A 95 -9.01 -6.57 36.15
C ILE A 95 -10.49 -6.23 36.30
N GLN A 96 -10.75 -5.23 37.15
CA GLN A 96 -11.87 -4.36 36.92
C GLN A 96 -11.70 -3.88 35.49
N ASN A 97 -12.61 -4.27 34.60
CA ASN A 97 -12.90 -3.56 33.37
C ASN A 97 -13.46 -2.18 33.77
N LYS A 98 -12.59 -1.34 34.32
CA LYS A 98 -12.76 0.09 34.26
C LYS A 98 -12.66 0.39 32.78
N SER A 99 -13.82 0.63 32.15
CA SER A 99 -13.86 1.22 30.82
C SER A 99 -13.12 2.55 30.95
N ILE A 100 -11.84 2.53 30.57
CA ILE A 100 -11.07 3.76 30.38
C ILE A 100 -11.74 4.39 29.17
N THR A 101 -12.50 5.44 29.40
CA THR A 101 -12.80 6.42 28.36
C THR A 101 -11.46 6.96 27.91
N MET A 102 -10.88 6.35 26.86
CA MET A 102 -9.54 6.67 26.40
C MET A 102 -9.49 8.16 26.06
N GLY A 103 -8.61 8.90 26.74
CA GLY A 103 -8.37 10.28 26.39
C GLY A 103 -7.77 10.37 24.99
N HIS A 104 -7.88 11.54 24.37
CA HIS A 104 -7.22 11.84 23.09
C HIS A 104 -5.71 11.49 23.14
N GLU A 105 -5.03 11.89 24.21
CA GLU A 105 -3.61 11.59 24.45
C GLU A 105 -3.32 10.08 24.63
N ASP A 106 -4.20 9.35 25.35
CA ASP A 106 -4.08 7.89 25.50
C ASP A 106 -4.20 7.19 24.14
N ALA A 107 -5.17 7.61 23.32
CA ALA A 107 -5.40 7.05 21.99
C ALA A 107 -4.22 7.32 21.05
N VAL A 108 -3.66 8.54 21.05
CA VAL A 108 -2.43 8.86 20.28
C VAL A 108 -1.25 8.01 20.76
N TYR A 109 -1.06 7.84 22.07
CA TYR A 109 0.00 7.00 22.62
C TYR A 109 -0.16 5.52 22.23
N LEU A 110 -1.38 4.98 22.33
CA LEU A 110 -1.69 3.61 21.93
C LEU A 110 -1.56 3.40 20.42
N ALA A 111 -1.88 4.39 19.58
CA ALA A 111 -1.62 4.34 18.15
C ALA A 111 -0.12 4.27 17.84
N LYS A 112 0.72 5.04 18.53
CA LYS A 112 2.19 4.96 18.40
C LYS A 112 2.73 3.59 18.84
N LEU A 113 2.22 3.02 19.94
CA LEU A 113 2.57 1.65 20.35
C LEU A 113 2.12 0.59 19.34
N ALA A 114 0.92 0.74 18.76
CA ALA A 114 0.39 -0.15 17.75
C ALA A 114 1.21 -0.10 16.45
N GLU A 115 1.68 1.09 16.04
CA GLU A 115 2.62 1.25 14.92
C GLU A 115 3.92 0.46 15.14
N GLN A 116 4.57 0.62 16.31
CA GLN A 116 5.81 -0.10 16.64
C GLN A 116 5.62 -1.61 16.75
N ALA A 117 4.39 -2.07 16.99
CA ALA A 117 4.01 -3.49 17.04
C ALA A 117 3.48 -4.02 15.69
N GLU A 118 3.47 -3.21 14.63
CA GLU A 118 2.86 -3.50 13.31
C GLU A 118 1.36 -3.88 13.38
N ARG A 119 0.68 -3.45 14.44
CA ARG A 119 -0.73 -3.72 14.76
C ARG A 119 -1.64 -2.66 14.18
N TYR A 120 -1.63 -2.55 12.85
CA TYR A 120 -2.29 -1.45 12.14
C TYR A 120 -3.82 -1.43 12.25
N GLU A 121 -4.46 -2.57 12.54
CA GLU A 121 -5.92 -2.63 12.76
C GLU A 121 -6.29 -1.97 14.11
N GLU A 122 -5.54 -2.27 15.18
CA GLU A 122 -5.69 -1.55 16.45
C GLU A 122 -5.23 -0.10 16.37
N MET A 123 -4.25 0.22 15.52
CA MET A 123 -3.83 1.59 15.24
C MET A 123 -4.96 2.41 14.61
N VAL A 124 -5.73 1.83 13.67
CA VAL A 124 -6.92 2.46 13.08
C VAL A 124 -7.96 2.77 14.16
N GLU A 125 -8.32 1.81 15.01
CA GLU A 125 -9.34 2.03 16.05
C GLU A 125 -8.93 3.12 17.06
N ASN A 126 -7.65 3.21 17.43
CA ASN A 126 -7.16 4.32 18.25
C ASN A 126 -7.25 5.67 17.50
N MET A 127 -6.78 5.73 16.25
CA MET A 127 -6.82 6.97 15.48
C MET A 127 -8.24 7.45 15.11
N LYS A 128 -9.24 6.55 15.11
CA LYS A 128 -10.66 6.92 15.02
C LYS A 128 -11.14 7.67 16.26
N VAL A 129 -10.72 7.27 17.48
CA VAL A 129 -11.02 8.01 18.72
C VAL A 129 -10.42 9.41 18.70
N VAL A 130 -9.18 9.54 18.20
CA VAL A 130 -8.51 10.83 17.98
C VAL A 130 -9.32 11.69 16.99
N ALA A 131 -9.65 11.15 15.82
CA ALA A 131 -10.42 11.85 14.79
C ALA A 131 -11.83 12.28 15.26
N SER A 132 -12.54 11.46 16.04
CA SER A 132 -13.88 11.76 16.58
C SER A 132 -13.90 12.82 17.68
N SER A 133 -12.78 13.49 17.97
CA SER A 133 -12.72 14.61 18.92
C SER A 133 -13.10 15.97 18.31
N ASP A 134 -13.45 16.02 17.02
CA ASP A 134 -13.87 17.22 16.27
C ASP A 134 -12.90 18.42 16.39
N GLN A 135 -11.60 18.12 16.37
CA GLN A 135 -10.51 19.08 16.40
C GLN A 135 -9.59 18.87 15.19
N GLU A 136 -8.90 19.93 14.73
CA GLU A 136 -7.94 19.80 13.64
C GLU A 136 -6.73 18.97 14.11
N LEU A 137 -6.51 17.82 13.46
CA LEU A 137 -5.37 16.96 13.78
C LEU A 137 -4.05 17.67 13.47
N SER A 138 -3.11 17.56 14.41
CA SER A 138 -1.72 17.94 14.19
C SER A 138 -1.10 17.16 13.03
N VAL A 139 0.05 17.63 12.53
CA VAL A 139 0.78 16.95 11.45
C VAL A 139 1.15 15.52 11.85
N GLU A 140 1.53 15.28 13.11
CA GLU A 140 1.86 13.93 13.60
C GLU A 140 0.64 13.00 13.61
N GLU A 141 -0.49 13.44 14.18
CA GLU A 141 -1.74 12.66 14.25
C GLU A 141 -2.32 12.37 12.86
N ARG A 142 -2.30 13.36 11.96
CA ARG A 142 -2.70 13.21 10.56
C ARG A 142 -1.85 12.15 9.85
N ASN A 143 -0.56 12.13 10.14
CA ASN A 143 0.36 11.13 9.60
C ASN A 143 0.11 9.74 10.18
N LEU A 144 -0.05 9.60 11.50
CA LEU A 144 -0.42 8.34 12.17
C LEU A 144 -1.70 7.73 11.58
N LEU A 145 -2.78 8.53 11.46
CA LEU A 145 -4.03 8.11 10.82
C LEU A 145 -3.78 7.56 9.40
N SER A 146 -2.98 8.27 8.60
CA SER A 146 -2.70 7.85 7.23
C SER A 146 -1.86 6.57 7.15
N VAL A 147 -0.89 6.40 8.05
CA VAL A 147 -0.05 5.20 8.15
C VAL A 147 -0.89 3.99 8.56
N ALA A 148 -1.78 4.15 9.54
CA ALA A 148 -2.69 3.11 10.02
C ALA A 148 -3.56 2.55 8.87
N TYR A 149 -4.41 3.41 8.29
CA TYR A 149 -5.31 2.99 7.22
C TYR A 149 -4.58 2.53 5.96
N LYS A 150 -3.44 3.16 5.60
CA LYS A 150 -2.65 2.75 4.43
C LYS A 150 -2.12 1.32 4.54
N ASN A 151 -1.63 0.92 5.72
CA ASN A 151 -1.15 -0.45 5.92
C ASN A 151 -2.31 -1.45 5.90
N VAL A 152 -3.43 -1.13 6.57
CA VAL A 152 -4.63 -1.99 6.61
C VAL A 152 -5.20 -2.22 5.20
N ILE A 153 -5.41 -1.16 4.41
CA ILE A 153 -5.91 -1.27 3.02
C ILE A 153 -4.86 -1.88 2.08
N GLY A 154 -3.57 -1.59 2.30
CA GLY A 154 -2.46 -2.08 1.48
C GLY A 154 -2.36 -3.60 1.48
N ALA A 155 -2.40 -4.22 2.67
CA ALA A 155 -2.40 -5.67 2.82
C ALA A 155 -3.60 -6.32 2.10
N ARG A 156 -4.81 -5.79 2.31
CA ARG A 156 -6.05 -6.31 1.70
C ARG A 156 -6.07 -6.13 0.18
N ARG A 157 -5.57 -5.00 -0.35
CA ARG A 157 -5.41 -4.75 -1.81
C ARG A 157 -4.35 -5.63 -2.46
N ALA A 158 -3.34 -6.09 -1.71
CA ALA A 158 -2.39 -7.09 -2.19
C ALA A 158 -3.04 -8.48 -2.27
N SER A 159 -3.75 -8.91 -1.22
CA SER A 159 -4.51 -10.17 -1.22
C SER A 159 -5.51 -10.25 -2.36
N TRP A 160 -6.29 -9.19 -2.59
CA TRP A 160 -7.26 -9.13 -3.69
C TRP A 160 -6.61 -9.30 -5.07
N ARG A 161 -5.48 -8.62 -5.34
CA ARG A 161 -4.73 -8.77 -6.61
C ARG A 161 -4.23 -10.19 -6.82
N ILE A 162 -3.70 -10.83 -5.77
CA ILE A 162 -3.21 -12.22 -5.83
C ILE A 162 -4.36 -13.18 -6.17
N VAL A 163 -5.48 -13.09 -5.45
CA VAL A 163 -6.66 -13.94 -5.69
C VAL A 163 -7.24 -13.72 -7.08
N THR A 164 -7.38 -12.47 -7.53
CA THR A 164 -7.85 -12.13 -8.88
C THR A 164 -6.93 -12.71 -9.97
N SER A 165 -5.60 -12.67 -9.78
CA SER A 165 -4.66 -13.29 -10.72
C SER A 165 -4.73 -14.83 -10.72
N ILE A 166 -5.08 -15.45 -9.60
CA ILE A 166 -5.30 -16.91 -9.51
C ILE A 166 -6.62 -17.28 -10.21
N GLU A 167 -7.69 -16.50 -10.00
CA GLU A 167 -8.99 -16.68 -10.68
C GLU A 167 -8.82 -16.73 -12.20
N GLN A 168 -8.18 -15.71 -12.79
CA GLN A 168 -7.91 -15.63 -14.22
C GLN A 168 -7.09 -16.83 -14.74
N LYS A 169 -6.12 -17.32 -13.96
CA LYS A 169 -5.30 -18.49 -14.32
C LYS A 169 -6.09 -19.79 -14.29
N GLU A 170 -6.95 -20.00 -13.30
CA GLU A 170 -7.78 -21.21 -13.24
C GLU A 170 -8.94 -21.17 -14.27
N GLU A 171 -9.47 -19.99 -14.56
CA GLU A 171 -10.47 -19.78 -15.62
C GLU A 171 -9.87 -20.10 -17.00
N SER A 172 -8.62 -19.70 -17.27
CA SER A 172 -7.90 -20.07 -18.50
C SER A 172 -7.62 -21.57 -18.67
N LYS A 173 -7.77 -22.38 -17.61
CA LYS A 173 -7.61 -23.85 -17.63
C LYS A 173 -8.94 -24.61 -17.75
N GLY A 174 -10.08 -23.93 -17.64
CA GLY A 174 -11.40 -24.58 -17.59
C GLY A 174 -11.73 -25.24 -16.23
N ASN A 175 -11.06 -24.85 -15.14
CA ASN A 175 -11.28 -25.45 -13.81
C ASN A 175 -12.51 -24.83 -13.09
N GLU A 176 -13.70 -24.98 -13.68
CA GLU A 176 -14.93 -24.27 -13.28
C GLU A 176 -15.27 -24.38 -11.77
N SER A 177 -15.08 -25.56 -11.18
CA SER A 177 -15.37 -25.76 -9.75
C SER A 177 -14.41 -24.97 -8.83
N GLN A 178 -13.13 -24.90 -9.18
CA GLN A 178 -12.13 -24.12 -8.45
C GLN A 178 -12.34 -22.62 -8.68
N VAL A 179 -12.66 -22.22 -9.91
CA VAL A 179 -13.00 -20.82 -10.25
C VAL A 179 -14.18 -20.31 -9.42
N THR A 180 -15.19 -21.15 -9.18
CA THR A 180 -16.34 -20.80 -8.32
C THR A 180 -15.90 -20.52 -6.88
N LEU A 181 -15.11 -21.41 -6.28
CA LEU A 181 -14.57 -21.23 -4.92
C LEU A 181 -13.66 -19.99 -4.80
N ILE A 182 -12.86 -19.71 -5.84
CA ILE A 182 -12.00 -18.53 -5.88
C ILE A 182 -12.83 -17.25 -5.98
N LYS A 183 -13.91 -17.25 -6.78
CA LYS A 183 -14.84 -16.11 -6.92
C LYS A 183 -15.51 -15.76 -5.59
N GLU A 184 -15.98 -16.75 -4.84
CA GLU A 184 -16.53 -16.55 -3.49
C GLU A 184 -15.50 -15.94 -2.53
N TYR A 185 -14.25 -16.46 -2.55
CA TYR A 185 -13.19 -15.93 -1.70
C TYR A 185 -12.76 -14.50 -2.09
N ARG A 186 -12.72 -14.18 -3.39
CA ARG A 186 -12.48 -12.81 -3.87
C ARG A 186 -13.56 -11.85 -3.37
N GLN A 187 -14.84 -12.22 -3.48
CA GLN A 187 -15.97 -11.39 -3.02
C GLN A 187 -15.91 -11.11 -1.51
N LYS A 188 -15.41 -12.07 -0.72
CA LYS A 188 -15.14 -11.84 0.72
C LYS A 188 -14.09 -10.74 0.92
N ILE A 189 -12.96 -10.80 0.21
CA ILE A 189 -11.91 -9.77 0.28
C ILE A 189 -12.42 -8.42 -0.23
N GLU A 190 -13.24 -8.39 -1.29
CA GLU A 190 -13.89 -7.16 -1.78
C GLU A 190 -14.82 -6.54 -0.74
N THR A 191 -15.53 -7.36 0.04
CA THR A 191 -16.37 -6.90 1.15
C THR A 191 -15.53 -6.33 2.30
N GLU A 192 -14.39 -6.95 2.62
CA GLU A 192 -13.44 -6.45 3.62
C GLU A 192 -12.80 -5.13 3.15
N LEU A 193 -12.40 -5.03 1.88
CA LEU A 193 -11.88 -3.81 1.25
C LEU A 193 -12.91 -2.67 1.24
N ALA A 194 -14.15 -2.94 0.86
CA ALA A 194 -15.22 -1.96 0.84
C ALA A 194 -15.42 -1.34 2.22
N LYS A 195 -15.52 -2.17 3.27
CA LYS A 195 -15.65 -1.72 4.66
C LYS A 195 -14.51 -0.81 5.11
N ILE A 196 -13.25 -1.15 4.79
CA ILE A 196 -12.10 -0.31 5.15
C ILE A 196 -12.16 1.05 4.45
N CYS A 197 -12.62 1.08 3.19
CA CYS A 197 -12.81 2.34 2.46
C CYS A 197 -13.99 3.16 3.00
N GLU A 198 -15.14 2.53 3.26
CA GLU A 198 -16.34 3.17 3.82
C GLU A 198 -16.06 3.80 5.19
N ASP A 199 -15.34 3.09 6.07
CA ASP A 199 -14.97 3.53 7.43
C ASP A 199 -14.13 4.83 7.41
N ILE A 200 -13.06 4.90 6.61
CA ILE A 200 -12.28 6.15 6.50
C ILE A 200 -13.02 7.26 5.76
N LEU A 201 -13.86 6.95 4.77
CA LEU A 201 -14.67 7.95 4.08
C LEU A 201 -15.68 8.59 5.04
N GLU A 202 -16.29 7.80 5.94
CA GLU A 202 -17.16 8.28 7.00
C GLU A 202 -16.40 9.19 7.99
N VAL A 203 -15.20 8.80 8.43
CA VAL A 203 -14.35 9.62 9.32
C VAL A 203 -13.92 10.94 8.65
N LEU A 204 -13.56 10.89 7.36
CA LEU A 204 -13.19 12.07 6.59
C LEU A 204 -14.36 13.06 6.47
N ASP A 205 -15.54 12.58 6.11
CA ASP A 205 -16.70 13.44 5.84
C ASP A 205 -17.37 13.97 7.11
N LYS A 206 -17.36 13.21 8.22
CA LYS A 206 -17.97 13.64 9.49
C LYS A 206 -17.08 14.54 10.32
N HIS A 207 -15.78 14.24 10.40
CA HIS A 207 -14.89 14.83 11.40
C HIS A 207 -13.76 15.65 10.78
N LEU A 208 -13.00 15.07 9.84
CA LEU A 208 -11.71 15.63 9.43
C LEU A 208 -11.79 16.74 8.39
N ILE A 209 -12.59 16.58 7.34
CA ILE A 209 -12.80 17.64 6.33
C ILE A 209 -13.50 18.87 6.94
N PRO A 210 -14.55 18.73 7.78
CA PRO A 210 -15.16 19.87 8.46
C PRO A 210 -14.22 20.62 9.43
N SER A 211 -13.29 19.91 10.07
CA SER A 211 -12.34 20.49 11.04
C SER A 211 -11.07 21.08 10.41
N ALA A 212 -10.85 20.90 9.10
CA ALA A 212 -9.64 21.31 8.41
C ALA A 212 -9.59 22.83 8.18
N GLN A 213 -8.62 23.52 8.79
CA GLN A 213 -8.46 24.97 8.70
C GLN A 213 -7.40 25.34 7.65
N THR A 214 -6.25 24.67 7.69
CA THR A 214 -5.10 24.94 6.82
C THR A 214 -5.28 24.40 5.39
N GLY A 215 -4.59 25.01 4.42
CA GLY A 215 -4.53 24.50 3.05
C GLY A 215 -3.95 23.08 2.98
N GLU A 216 -2.90 22.81 3.75
CA GLU A 216 -2.30 21.47 3.87
C GLU A 216 -3.29 20.41 4.37
N SER A 217 -4.07 20.69 5.43
CA SER A 217 -5.02 19.72 5.98
C SER A 217 -6.15 19.44 5.00
N LYS A 218 -6.72 20.49 4.38
CA LYS A 218 -7.74 20.37 3.33
C LYS A 218 -7.26 19.52 2.16
N VAL A 219 -6.09 19.84 1.58
CA VAL A 219 -5.52 19.08 0.44
C VAL A 219 -5.26 17.63 0.85
N PHE A 220 -4.72 17.39 2.05
CA PHE A 220 -4.45 16.05 2.56
C PHE A 220 -5.73 15.20 2.66
N TYR A 221 -6.78 15.72 3.29
CA TYR A 221 -8.04 14.97 3.48
C TYR A 221 -8.82 14.78 2.17
N HIS A 222 -8.90 15.78 1.30
CA HIS A 222 -9.53 15.62 -0.02
C HIS A 222 -8.74 14.65 -0.91
N LYS A 223 -7.40 14.67 -0.88
CA LYS A 223 -6.56 13.67 -1.54
C LYS A 223 -6.83 12.26 -0.98
N MET A 224 -6.93 12.12 0.34
CA MET A 224 -7.23 10.85 1.00
C MET A 224 -8.61 10.32 0.59
N LYS A 225 -9.64 11.19 0.56
CA LYS A 225 -10.98 10.87 0.04
C LYS A 225 -10.93 10.37 -1.41
N GLY A 226 -10.17 11.06 -2.27
CA GLY A 226 -9.92 10.64 -3.65
C GLY A 226 -9.25 9.25 -3.74
N ASP A 227 -8.26 8.99 -2.90
CA ASP A 227 -7.56 7.71 -2.81
C ASP A 227 -8.48 6.54 -2.41
N TYR A 228 -9.37 6.72 -1.42
CA TYR A 228 -10.27 5.64 -0.99
C TYR A 228 -11.45 5.40 -1.95
N HIS A 229 -12.00 6.45 -2.58
CA HIS A 229 -12.94 6.26 -3.69
C HIS A 229 -12.27 5.60 -4.91
N ARG A 230 -11.00 5.91 -5.20
CA ARG A 230 -10.22 5.20 -6.23
C ARG A 230 -10.07 3.72 -5.90
N TYR A 231 -9.80 3.36 -4.64
CA TYR A 231 -9.71 1.95 -4.23
C TYR A 231 -11.04 1.21 -4.40
N LEU A 232 -12.19 1.84 -4.12
CA LEU A 232 -13.51 1.26 -4.42
C LEU A 232 -13.71 1.04 -5.93
N ALA A 233 -13.28 1.99 -6.76
CA ALA A 233 -13.40 1.91 -8.22
C ALA A 233 -12.50 0.82 -8.86
N GLU A 234 -11.46 0.31 -8.17
CA GLU A 234 -10.57 -0.75 -8.67
C GLU A 234 -11.29 -2.10 -8.85
N PHE A 235 -12.28 -2.41 -7.99
CA PHE A 235 -12.97 -3.72 -7.97
C PHE A 235 -14.50 -3.62 -8.15
N ALA A 236 -15.09 -2.44 -8.00
CA ALA A 236 -16.51 -2.24 -8.27
C ALA A 236 -16.85 -2.46 -9.76
N ILE A 237 -18.12 -2.77 -10.03
CA ILE A 237 -18.68 -2.99 -11.37
C ILE A 237 -19.95 -2.17 -11.59
N GLY A 238 -20.27 -1.87 -12.85
CA GLY A 238 -21.46 -1.11 -13.26
C GLY A 238 -21.54 0.26 -12.59
N ASP A 239 -22.75 0.65 -12.19
CA ASP A 239 -23.03 1.96 -11.61
C ASP A 239 -22.23 2.25 -10.34
N ARG A 240 -21.92 1.23 -9.53
CA ARG A 240 -21.07 1.39 -8.33
C ARG A 240 -19.64 1.81 -8.67
N ARG A 241 -19.07 1.28 -9.77
CA ARG A 241 -17.76 1.71 -10.26
C ARG A 241 -17.81 3.15 -10.72
N LYS A 242 -18.84 3.52 -11.49
CA LYS A 242 -19.02 4.88 -11.99
C LYS A 242 -19.15 5.89 -10.84
N ALA A 243 -20.04 5.64 -9.88
CA ALA A 243 -20.22 6.51 -8.72
C ALA A 243 -18.92 6.67 -7.90
N SER A 244 -18.15 5.59 -7.72
CA SER A 244 -16.86 5.66 -7.01
C SER A 244 -15.80 6.43 -7.82
N ALA A 245 -15.77 6.28 -9.14
CA ALA A 245 -14.86 7.03 -10.01
C ALA A 245 -15.22 8.52 -10.04
N ASP A 246 -16.49 8.86 -10.17
CA ASP A 246 -16.99 10.24 -10.19
C ASP A 246 -16.67 10.95 -8.85
N ALA A 247 -16.94 10.31 -7.71
CA ALA A 247 -16.60 10.83 -6.38
C ALA A 247 -15.07 10.96 -6.14
N SER A 248 -14.27 10.05 -6.70
CA SER A 248 -12.80 10.15 -6.67
C SER A 248 -12.30 11.34 -7.48
N LEU A 249 -12.87 11.56 -8.67
CA LEU A 249 -12.56 12.70 -9.55
C LEU A 249 -12.90 14.04 -8.90
N GLU A 250 -14.07 14.15 -8.26
CA GLU A 250 -14.49 15.34 -7.51
C GLU A 250 -13.54 15.65 -6.35
N ALA A 251 -13.20 14.63 -5.54
CA ALA A 251 -12.30 14.79 -4.40
C ALA A 251 -10.88 15.22 -4.83
N TYR A 252 -10.32 14.64 -5.89
CA TYR A 252 -9.03 15.07 -6.42
C TYR A 252 -9.07 16.47 -7.04
N LYS A 253 -10.17 16.87 -7.70
CA LYS A 253 -10.34 18.25 -8.19
C LYS A 253 -10.37 19.27 -7.06
N ALA A 254 -11.16 19.04 -6.02
CA ALA A 254 -11.20 19.88 -4.82
C ALA A 254 -9.83 20.00 -4.15
N ALA A 255 -9.10 18.89 -4.01
CA ALA A 255 -7.73 18.91 -3.51
C ALA A 255 -6.79 19.73 -4.43
N THR A 256 -6.98 19.68 -5.75
CA THR A 256 -6.11 20.37 -6.73
C THR A 256 -6.32 21.88 -6.68
N GLU A 257 -7.56 22.35 -6.57
CA GLU A 257 -7.90 23.78 -6.48
C GLU A 257 -7.27 24.44 -5.25
N VAL A 258 -7.40 23.80 -4.07
CA VAL A 258 -6.75 24.28 -2.84
C VAL A 258 -5.22 24.19 -2.96
N ALA A 259 -4.68 23.09 -3.50
CA ALA A 259 -3.23 22.92 -3.65
C ALA A 259 -2.59 23.93 -4.62
N GLN A 260 -3.32 24.37 -5.65
CA GLN A 260 -2.83 25.39 -6.59
C GLN A 260 -2.74 26.78 -5.95
N THR A 261 -3.58 27.06 -4.95
CA THR A 261 -3.67 28.36 -4.27
C THR A 261 -2.75 28.43 -3.05
N ASP A 262 -2.74 27.37 -2.22
CA ASP A 262 -2.17 27.40 -0.88
C ASP A 262 -0.77 26.74 -0.79
N LEU A 263 -0.37 25.92 -1.77
CA LEU A 263 0.86 25.10 -1.71
C LEU A 263 1.79 25.36 -2.90
N ALA A 264 3.08 25.54 -2.64
CA ALA A 264 4.11 25.67 -3.68
C ALA A 264 4.16 24.41 -4.60
N PRO A 265 4.50 24.54 -5.90
CA PRO A 265 4.65 23.41 -6.84
C PRO A 265 5.54 22.27 -6.32
N THR A 266 6.59 22.60 -5.58
CA THR A 266 7.53 21.66 -4.96
C THR A 266 7.01 20.99 -3.70
N HIS A 267 5.86 21.40 -3.15
CA HIS A 267 5.37 20.92 -1.85
C HIS A 267 5.01 19.42 -1.90
N PRO A 268 5.52 18.56 -0.99
CA PRO A 268 5.32 17.11 -1.05
C PRO A 268 3.85 16.67 -1.11
N ILE A 269 2.94 17.36 -0.43
CA ILE A 269 1.50 17.06 -0.48
C ILE A 269 0.92 17.35 -1.90
N ARG A 270 1.33 18.45 -2.55
CA ARG A 270 0.88 18.82 -3.91
C ARG A 270 1.44 17.87 -4.96
N LEU A 271 2.72 17.51 -4.85
CA LEU A 271 3.36 16.49 -5.69
C LEU A 271 2.70 15.12 -5.52
N GLY A 272 2.44 14.71 -4.27
CA GLY A 272 1.77 13.43 -3.95
C GLY A 272 0.31 13.39 -4.43
N LEU A 273 -0.38 14.53 -4.46
CA LEU A 273 -1.70 14.66 -5.09
C LEU A 273 -1.61 14.44 -6.61
N ALA A 274 -0.72 15.15 -7.30
CA ALA A 274 -0.56 15.01 -8.75
C ALA A 274 -0.15 13.58 -9.17
N LEU A 275 0.71 12.93 -8.38
CA LEU A 275 1.06 11.51 -8.56
C LEU A 275 -0.17 10.60 -8.48
N ASN A 276 -0.98 10.73 -7.42
CA ASN A 276 -2.14 9.86 -7.24
C ASN A 276 -3.26 10.16 -8.25
N PHE A 277 -3.43 11.43 -8.64
CA PHE A 277 -4.45 11.85 -9.60
C PHE A 277 -4.08 11.48 -11.05
N SER A 278 -2.80 11.52 -11.43
CA SER A 278 -2.36 10.98 -12.73
C SER A 278 -2.55 9.47 -12.82
N VAL A 279 -2.22 8.71 -11.76
CA VAL A 279 -2.52 7.27 -11.67
C VAL A 279 -4.03 7.01 -11.78
N PHE A 280 -4.88 7.85 -11.19
CA PHE A 280 -6.34 7.75 -11.33
C PHE A 280 -6.81 7.92 -12.78
N TYR A 281 -6.32 8.94 -13.50
CA TYR A 281 -6.64 9.13 -14.92
C TYR A 281 -6.20 7.93 -15.77
N TYR A 282 -5.04 7.36 -15.48
CA TYR A 282 -4.51 6.19 -16.20
C TYR A 282 -5.30 4.91 -15.90
N GLU A 283 -5.36 4.49 -14.63
CA GLU A 283 -5.86 3.17 -14.22
C GLU A 283 -7.39 3.09 -14.14
N ILE A 284 -8.09 4.17 -13.78
CA ILE A 284 -9.55 4.13 -13.53
C ILE A 284 -10.35 4.71 -14.70
N LEU A 285 -9.95 5.88 -15.19
CA LEU A 285 -10.63 6.59 -16.28
C LEU A 285 -10.10 6.22 -17.68
N ASN A 286 -9.07 5.37 -17.78
CA ASN A 286 -8.48 4.93 -19.04
C ASN A 286 -8.17 6.11 -19.99
N SER A 287 -7.60 7.18 -19.42
CA SER A 287 -7.33 8.46 -20.07
C SER A 287 -5.83 8.77 -20.01
N PRO A 288 -4.98 8.01 -20.74
CA PRO A 288 -3.52 8.07 -20.62
C PRO A 288 -2.94 9.44 -20.98
N ASP A 289 -3.45 10.11 -22.03
CA ASP A 289 -3.04 11.47 -22.40
C ASP A 289 -3.16 12.45 -21.23
N GLN A 290 -4.28 12.39 -20.49
CA GLN A 290 -4.55 13.28 -19.37
C GLN A 290 -3.68 12.93 -18.14
N ALA A 291 -3.41 11.64 -17.92
CA ALA A 291 -2.47 11.19 -16.89
C ALA A 291 -1.05 11.68 -17.16
N CYS A 292 -0.56 11.48 -18.39
CA CYS A 292 0.77 11.92 -18.85
C CYS A 292 0.90 13.45 -18.81
N HIS A 293 -0.12 14.18 -19.27
CA HIS A 293 -0.14 15.64 -19.19
C HIS A 293 -0.06 16.14 -17.74
N LEU A 294 -0.88 15.61 -16.84
CA LEU A 294 -0.89 16.03 -15.42
C LEU A 294 0.43 15.68 -14.71
N ALA A 295 0.96 14.47 -14.91
CA ALA A 295 2.21 14.06 -14.30
C ALA A 295 3.40 14.89 -14.82
N LYS A 296 3.41 15.20 -16.12
CA LYS A 296 4.45 16.05 -16.72
C LYS A 296 4.37 17.50 -16.23
N LEU A 297 3.18 18.10 -16.20
CA LEU A 297 2.99 19.47 -15.71
C LEU A 297 3.50 19.62 -14.27
N ALA A 298 3.11 18.71 -13.37
CA ALA A 298 3.56 18.74 -11.98
C ALA A 298 5.08 18.53 -11.83
N PHE A 299 5.70 17.76 -12.72
CA PHE A 299 7.15 17.53 -12.74
C PHE A 299 7.92 18.76 -13.27
N ASP A 300 7.46 19.35 -14.38
CA ASP A 300 8.06 20.53 -15.00
C ASP A 300 7.92 21.78 -14.10
N ASP A 301 6.74 22.00 -13.50
CA ASP A 301 6.50 23.07 -12.52
C ASP A 301 7.43 22.96 -11.30
N ALA A 302 7.58 21.74 -10.76
CA ALA A 302 8.43 21.51 -9.59
C ALA A 302 9.92 21.60 -9.90
N ILE A 303 10.36 21.29 -11.13
CA ILE A 303 11.74 21.54 -11.58
C ILE A 303 12.06 23.04 -11.58
N ALA A 304 11.12 23.89 -12.00
CA ALA A 304 11.35 25.33 -12.13
C ALA A 304 11.68 26.01 -10.79
N GLU A 305 11.22 25.46 -9.67
CA GLU A 305 11.42 25.99 -8.31
C GLU A 305 12.32 25.11 -7.43
N LEU A 306 12.87 24.01 -7.95
CA LEU A 306 13.59 22.99 -7.16
C LEU A 306 14.82 23.55 -6.42
N ASP A 307 15.53 24.47 -7.05
CA ASP A 307 16.74 25.12 -6.52
C ASP A 307 16.46 26.04 -5.31
N THR A 308 15.18 26.29 -4.97
CA THR A 308 14.78 27.13 -3.84
C THR A 308 14.55 26.35 -2.53
N LEU A 309 14.59 25.02 -2.58
CA LEU A 309 14.30 24.16 -1.43
C LEU A 309 15.44 24.08 -0.40
N SER A 310 15.06 23.85 0.86
CA SER A 310 15.99 23.40 1.91
C SER A 310 16.44 21.95 1.67
N GLU A 311 17.56 21.53 2.25
CA GLU A 311 18.07 20.15 2.09
C GLU A 311 17.10 19.07 2.61
N GLU A 312 16.27 19.42 3.59
CA GLU A 312 15.23 18.54 4.13
C GLU A 312 14.08 18.37 3.13
N SER A 313 13.44 19.48 2.73
CA SER A 313 12.32 19.45 1.77
C SER A 313 12.74 18.92 0.40
N TYR A 314 13.99 19.16 -0.03
CA TYR A 314 14.53 18.66 -1.30
C TYR A 314 14.48 17.13 -1.40
N LYS A 315 14.76 16.39 -0.31
CA LYS A 315 14.76 14.92 -0.33
C LYS A 315 13.36 14.35 -0.54
N ASP A 316 12.36 14.95 0.12
CA ASP A 316 10.98 14.52 0.01
C ASP A 316 10.40 14.89 -1.36
N SER A 317 10.59 16.13 -1.82
CA SER A 317 10.11 16.57 -3.13
C SER A 317 10.73 15.76 -4.28
N THR A 318 12.06 15.57 -4.28
CA THR A 318 12.74 14.84 -5.37
C THR A 318 12.39 13.36 -5.42
N LEU A 319 12.13 12.69 -4.30
CA LEU A 319 11.68 11.30 -4.35
C LEU A 319 10.26 11.18 -4.93
N ILE A 320 9.34 12.12 -4.71
CA ILE A 320 8.02 12.08 -5.38
C ILE A 320 8.14 12.40 -6.87
N MET A 321 8.97 13.39 -7.24
CA MET A 321 9.27 13.70 -8.65
C MET A 321 9.88 12.50 -9.39
N GLN A 322 10.71 11.71 -8.71
CA GLN A 322 11.24 10.46 -9.25
C GLN A 322 10.12 9.46 -9.59
N LEU A 323 9.09 9.33 -8.74
CA LEU A 323 7.94 8.45 -9.02
C LEU A 323 7.07 8.96 -10.19
N LEU A 324 6.88 10.27 -10.31
CA LEU A 324 6.22 10.89 -11.48
C LEU A 324 6.98 10.56 -12.78
N ARG A 325 8.32 10.66 -12.76
CA ARG A 325 9.18 10.31 -13.90
C ARG A 325 9.12 8.83 -14.25
N ASP A 326 9.11 7.96 -13.24
CA ASP A 326 9.04 6.51 -13.44
C ASP A 326 7.70 6.10 -14.07
N ASN A 327 6.58 6.68 -13.61
CA ASN A 327 5.26 6.50 -14.22
C ASN A 327 5.22 6.99 -15.68
N LEU A 328 5.70 8.21 -15.96
CA LEU A 328 5.77 8.76 -17.32
C LEU A 328 6.58 7.86 -18.27
N THR A 329 7.70 7.31 -17.78
CA THR A 329 8.56 6.39 -18.54
C THR A 329 7.80 5.10 -18.85
N LEU A 330 7.10 4.53 -17.87
CA LEU A 330 6.29 3.32 -18.04
C LEU A 330 5.18 3.53 -19.09
N TRP A 331 4.36 4.55 -18.92
CA TRP A 331 3.19 4.82 -19.77
C TRP A 331 3.58 5.11 -21.24
N THR A 332 4.57 5.98 -21.45
CA THR A 332 5.04 6.30 -22.82
C THR A 332 5.78 5.14 -23.49
N SER A 333 6.40 4.22 -22.71
CA SER A 333 6.99 3.01 -23.29
C SER A 333 5.95 2.01 -23.80
N SER A 334 4.82 1.85 -23.08
CA SER A 334 3.72 0.99 -23.55
C SER A 334 3.00 1.52 -24.79
N GLU A 335 2.88 2.85 -24.93
CA GLU A 335 2.35 3.48 -26.14
C GLU A 335 3.25 3.20 -27.36
N ALA A 336 4.57 3.27 -27.19
CA ALA A 336 5.53 2.96 -28.25
C ALA A 336 5.51 1.48 -28.69
N GLU A 337 5.23 0.55 -27.78
CA GLU A 337 5.04 -0.88 -28.12
C GLU A 337 3.71 -1.12 -28.86
N THR A 338 2.60 -0.53 -28.39
CA THR A 338 1.29 -0.67 -29.04
C THR A 338 1.18 0.01 -30.41
N ALA A 339 1.96 1.07 -30.66
CA ALA A 339 2.04 1.74 -31.96
C ALA A 339 2.97 1.04 -32.98
N ALA A 340 3.69 -0.01 -32.57
CA ALA A 340 4.74 -0.65 -33.39
C ALA A 340 4.31 -1.97 -34.06
N GLU A 341 3.12 -2.51 -33.79
CA GLU A 341 2.58 -3.66 -34.53
C GLU A 341 1.76 -3.19 -35.76
N PRO A 342 1.94 -3.80 -36.95
CA PRO A 342 2.05 -2.97 -38.15
C PRO A 342 0.79 -2.86 -39.02
N ALA A 343 0.59 -1.68 -39.59
CA ALA A 343 -0.26 -1.44 -40.76
C ALA A 343 0.39 -2.00 -42.05
N ALA A 344 0.54 -3.33 -42.12
CA ALA A 344 1.18 -4.04 -43.23
C ALA A 344 0.32 -5.20 -43.75
N ALA A 345 -0.93 -4.90 -44.12
CA ALA A 345 -1.85 -5.85 -44.74
C ALA A 345 -2.74 -5.21 -45.84
N GLU A 346 -2.19 -4.29 -46.64
CA GLU A 346 -2.82 -3.94 -47.91
C GLU A 346 -2.52 -5.02 -48.97
N LYS A 347 -3.59 -5.42 -49.66
CA LYS A 347 -3.65 -6.62 -50.50
C LYS A 347 -2.78 -6.44 -51.75
N LYS A 348 -1.89 -7.40 -52.01
CA LYS A 348 -1.46 -7.66 -53.39
C LYS A 348 -2.57 -8.42 -54.10
N GLU A 349 -3.17 -7.76 -55.08
CA GLU A 349 -4.19 -8.31 -55.95
C GLU A 349 -3.57 -9.36 -56.88
N GLU A 350 -4.15 -10.56 -56.90
CA GLU A 350 -3.65 -11.70 -57.67
C GLU A 350 -4.24 -11.66 -59.09
N ALA A 351 -3.39 -11.57 -60.12
CA ALA A 351 -3.85 -11.47 -61.50
C ALA A 351 -4.32 -12.84 -62.04
N PRO A 352 -5.46 -12.93 -62.74
CA PRO A 352 -5.98 -14.18 -63.25
C PRO A 352 -5.22 -14.67 -64.49
N VAL A 353 -4.91 -15.97 -64.52
CA VAL A 353 -4.30 -16.71 -65.64
C VAL A 353 -5.41 -17.46 -66.39
N PRO A 354 -5.38 -17.59 -67.73
CA PRO A 354 -6.60 -17.61 -68.54
C PRO A 354 -7.27 -18.99 -68.66
N SER A 355 -8.59 -19.00 -68.75
CA SER A 355 -9.39 -20.15 -69.17
C SER A 355 -9.40 -20.27 -70.70
N THR A 356 -8.87 -21.38 -71.20
CA THR A 356 -8.99 -21.79 -72.61
C THR A 356 -10.38 -22.35 -72.90
N GLU A 357 -11.10 -21.76 -73.86
CA GLU A 357 -12.19 -22.44 -74.58
C GLU A 357 -11.86 -22.57 -76.07
N ALA A 358 -12.33 -23.68 -76.65
CA ALA A 358 -12.05 -24.13 -78.00
C ALA A 358 -13.25 -23.83 -78.95
N PRO A 359 -13.11 -24.00 -80.29
CA PRO A 359 -13.88 -23.23 -81.27
C PRO A 359 -15.17 -23.89 -81.77
N ALA A 360 -16.11 -23.08 -82.27
CA ALA A 360 -17.07 -23.44 -83.33
C ALA A 360 -17.71 -22.20 -83.98
N ALA A 361 -17.88 -22.24 -85.30
CA ALA A 361 -18.87 -21.58 -86.20
C ALA A 361 -19.29 -20.09 -85.96
N GLU A 362 -19.55 -19.27 -86.98
CA GLU A 362 -19.84 -19.54 -88.41
C GLU A 362 -19.33 -18.37 -89.29
#